data_AF-A0A8H6REH9-F1
#
_entry.id   AF-A0A8H6REH9-F1
#
_cell.length_a   1.000
_cell.length_b   1.000
_cell.length_c   1.000
_cell.angle_alpha   90.00
_cell.angle_beta   90.00
_cell.angle_gamma   90.00
#
_symmetry.space_group_name_H-M   'P 1'
#
loop_
_entity.id
_entity.type
_entity.pdbx_description
1 polymer ?
#
loop_
_entity_poly.entity_id
_entity_poly.type
_entity_poly.pdbx_seq_one_letter_code
_entity_poly.pdbx_strand_id
1 'polypeptide(L)'
;MAMEHIAKLKTELEQAKRADDKARIARLVRIIGMEERKARVKAANTEDAQRKARESFLPYSKSDTPRSRGPVAAKLPPMAYFNDFEDQVKREEEAREAAERIRKEEEARKAAERARQEECRRKAEEARRKAEEQRKRQEDQQRQRESKFRNEQRQREREQQKKSHRSTPPNTPLRPTPPAPAVTMSQIKEWYIFAEACNNAREKVQTFPVPPGGCCGTLTCVSQAKDRANKACECNIRKCFRNAGIANYKKEMLKWHPDKWSRSPETKRESFQKLAREIFIVLKDM
;
A
#
# COMPACT_ATOMS: atom_id res chain seq x y z
N MET A 1 -13.79 -29.42 -13.06
CA MET A 1 -12.39 -29.02 -12.75
C MET A 1 -12.21 -27.51 -12.54
N ALA A 2 -12.28 -26.63 -13.55
CA ALA A 2 -12.02 -25.19 -13.34
C ALA A 2 -13.03 -24.49 -12.41
N MET A 3 -14.32 -24.85 -12.52
CA MET A 3 -15.37 -24.30 -11.65
C MET A 3 -15.26 -24.77 -10.20
N GLU A 4 -14.83 -26.01 -9.97
CA GLU A 4 -14.62 -26.57 -8.63
C GLU A 4 -13.44 -25.89 -7.91
N HIS A 5 -12.38 -25.56 -8.65
CA HIS A 5 -11.26 -24.80 -8.12
C HIS A 5 -11.67 -23.38 -7.69
N ILE A 6 -12.47 -22.69 -8.52
CA ILE A 6 -13.01 -21.37 -8.17
C ILE A 6 -13.91 -21.44 -6.93
N ALA A 7 -14.74 -22.48 -6.81
CA ALA A 7 -15.59 -22.69 -5.64
C ALA A 7 -14.75 -22.84 -4.36
N LYS A 8 -13.67 -23.63 -4.41
CA LYS A 8 -12.74 -23.80 -3.29
C LYS A 8 -12.08 -22.48 -2.87
N LEU A 9 -11.63 -21.68 -3.83
CA LEU A 9 -11.05 -20.36 -3.58
C LEU A 9 -12.06 -19.38 -2.95
N LYS A 10 -13.34 -19.45 -3.33
CA LYS A 10 -14.41 -18.65 -2.72
C LYS A 10 -14.65 -19.06 -1.26
N THR A 11 -14.61 -20.35 -0.95
CA THR A 11 -14.68 -20.84 0.44
C THR A 11 -13.50 -20.34 1.27
N GLU A 12 -12.28 -20.38 0.73
CA GLU A 12 -11.09 -19.85 1.40
C GLU A 12 -11.16 -18.32 1.59
N LEU A 13 -11.76 -17.60 0.65
CA LEU A 13 -11.99 -16.15 0.77
C LEU A 13 -12.93 -15.84 1.93
N GLU A 14 -14.02 -16.60 2.10
CA GLU A 14 -14.92 -16.45 3.23
C GLU A 14 -14.26 -16.77 4.57
N GLN A 15 -13.39 -17.79 4.61
CA GLN A 15 -12.57 -18.07 5.81
C GLN A 15 -11.62 -16.91 6.12
N ALA A 16 -10.97 -16.33 5.10
CA ALA A 16 -10.07 -15.18 5.28
C ALA A 16 -10.82 -13.92 5.73
N LYS A 17 -12.06 -13.70 5.27
CA LYS A 17 -12.94 -12.62 5.76
C LYS A 17 -13.31 -12.80 7.22
N ARG A 18 -13.67 -14.02 7.65
CA ARG A 18 -13.97 -14.32 9.06
C ARG A 18 -12.76 -14.09 9.97
N ALA A 19 -11.55 -14.24 9.45
CA ALA A 19 -10.29 -14.01 10.17
C ALA A 19 -9.76 -12.57 10.06
N ASP A 20 -10.45 -11.67 9.36
CA ASP A 20 -10.02 -10.28 9.11
C ASP A 20 -8.60 -10.12 8.48
N ASP A 21 -8.11 -11.14 7.78
CA ASP A 21 -6.80 -11.11 7.11
C ASP A 21 -6.89 -10.37 5.76
N LYS A 22 -6.78 -9.03 5.84
CA LYS A 22 -6.87 -8.12 4.68
C LYS A 22 -5.89 -8.46 3.56
N ALA A 23 -4.68 -8.92 3.90
CA ALA A 23 -3.66 -9.26 2.90
C ALA A 23 -4.04 -10.54 2.13
N ARG A 24 -4.57 -11.55 2.84
CA ARG A 24 -5.06 -12.79 2.23
C ARG A 24 -6.32 -12.57 1.41
N ILE A 25 -7.26 -11.76 1.89
CA ILE A 25 -8.47 -11.36 1.16
C ILE A 25 -8.08 -10.72 -0.18
N ALA A 26 -7.18 -9.74 -0.18
CA ALA A 26 -6.75 -9.06 -1.41
C ALA A 26 -6.10 -10.00 -2.43
N ARG A 27 -5.30 -10.96 -1.98
CA ARG A 27 -4.69 -11.99 -2.85
C ARG A 27 -5.75 -12.91 -3.45
N LEU A 28 -6.66 -13.43 -2.63
CA LEU A 28 -7.70 -14.37 -3.08
C LEU A 28 -8.66 -13.73 -4.08
N VAL A 29 -9.09 -12.48 -3.86
CA VAL A 29 -9.92 -11.74 -4.82
C VAL A 29 -9.24 -11.63 -6.18
N ARG A 30 -7.93 -11.33 -6.21
CA ARG A 30 -7.17 -11.23 -7.47
C ARG A 30 -7.08 -12.58 -8.19
N ILE A 31 -6.83 -13.67 -7.46
CA ILE A 31 -6.72 -15.02 -8.02
C ILE A 31 -8.08 -15.47 -8.57
N ILE A 32 -9.16 -15.30 -7.80
CA ILE A 32 -10.53 -15.64 -8.24
C ILE A 32 -10.89 -14.88 -9.52
N GLY A 33 -10.66 -13.57 -9.57
CA GLY A 33 -10.96 -12.78 -10.77
C GLY A 33 -10.15 -13.18 -12.01
N MET A 34 -8.91 -13.67 -11.82
CA MET A 34 -8.10 -14.21 -12.90
C MET A 34 -8.62 -15.56 -13.40
N GLU A 35 -8.95 -16.48 -12.50
CA GLU A 35 -9.50 -17.80 -12.84
C GLU A 35 -10.88 -17.70 -13.49
N GLU A 36 -11.75 -16.78 -13.03
CA GLU A 36 -13.06 -16.53 -13.66
C GLU A 36 -12.93 -15.99 -15.09
N ARG A 37 -11.95 -15.10 -15.36
CA ARG A 37 -11.66 -14.67 -16.73
C ARG A 37 -11.17 -15.82 -17.59
N LYS A 38 -10.25 -16.65 -17.08
CA LYS A 38 -9.73 -17.82 -17.80
C LYS A 38 -10.84 -18.83 -18.11
N ALA A 39 -11.75 -19.07 -17.16
CA ALA A 39 -12.90 -19.94 -17.35
C ALA A 39 -13.86 -19.41 -18.42
N ARG A 40 -14.16 -18.11 -18.44
CA ARG A 40 -14.99 -17.48 -19.48
C ARG A 40 -14.39 -17.60 -20.88
N VAL A 41 -13.10 -17.31 -21.03
CA VAL A 41 -12.42 -17.45 -22.32
C VAL A 41 -12.45 -18.90 -22.80
N LYS A 42 -12.22 -19.86 -21.90
CA LYS A 42 -12.30 -21.28 -22.24
C LYS A 42 -13.71 -21.69 -22.68
N ALA A 43 -14.74 -21.21 -21.98
CA ALA A 43 -16.14 -21.48 -22.32
C ALA A 43 -16.51 -20.92 -23.70
N ALA A 44 -16.12 -19.67 -24.00
CA ALA A 44 -16.35 -19.06 -25.30
C ALA A 44 -15.65 -19.83 -26.44
N ASN A 45 -14.41 -20.26 -26.22
CA ASN A 45 -13.68 -21.06 -27.21
C ASN A 45 -14.33 -22.44 -27.44
N THR A 46 -14.87 -23.07 -26.38
CA THR A 46 -15.59 -24.35 -26.54
C THR A 46 -16.91 -24.17 -27.27
N GLU A 47 -17.62 -23.07 -27.05
CA GLU A 47 -18.86 -22.74 -27.76
C GLU A 47 -18.60 -22.46 -29.25
N ASP A 48 -17.55 -21.70 -29.58
CA ASP A 48 -17.12 -21.46 -30.96
C ASP A 48 -16.69 -22.76 -31.66
N ALA A 49 -15.98 -23.65 -30.95
CA ALA A 49 -15.63 -24.97 -31.47
C ALA A 49 -16.87 -25.83 -31.74
N GLN A 50 -17.87 -25.80 -30.84
CA GLN A 50 -19.15 -26.50 -31.04
C GLN A 50 -19.95 -25.92 -32.21
N ARG A 51 -19.95 -24.58 -32.36
CA ARG A 51 -20.59 -23.91 -33.49
C ARG A 51 -19.95 -24.33 -34.81
N LYS A 52 -18.62 -24.30 -34.91
CA LYS A 52 -17.87 -24.77 -36.09
C LYS A 52 -18.13 -26.24 -36.39
N ALA A 53 -18.23 -27.09 -35.37
CA ALA A 53 -18.57 -28.49 -35.55
C ALA A 53 -20.00 -28.67 -36.13
N ARG A 54 -20.98 -27.87 -35.68
CA ARG A 54 -22.34 -27.87 -36.24
C ARG A 54 -22.37 -27.37 -37.68
N GLU A 55 -21.64 -26.30 -37.98
CA GLU A 55 -21.54 -25.74 -39.33
C GLU A 55 -20.84 -26.71 -40.30
N SER A 56 -19.87 -27.51 -39.83
CA SER A 56 -19.20 -28.53 -40.64
C SER A 56 -20.08 -29.75 -40.98
N PHE A 57 -21.19 -29.94 -40.27
CA PHE A 57 -22.15 -31.02 -40.52
C PHE A 57 -23.30 -30.62 -41.45
N LEU A 58 -23.42 -29.34 -41.80
CA LEU A 58 -24.32 -28.92 -42.87
C LEU A 58 -23.62 -29.21 -44.20
N PRO A 59 -24.13 -30.14 -45.02
CA PRO A 59 -23.56 -30.38 -46.34
C PRO A 59 -23.62 -29.07 -47.10
N TYR A 60 -22.44 -28.55 -47.42
CA TYR A 60 -22.28 -27.39 -48.27
C TYR A 60 -22.81 -27.79 -49.65
N SER A 61 -24.11 -27.59 -49.88
CA SER A 61 -24.81 -27.78 -51.15
C SER A 61 -24.35 -26.70 -52.13
N LYS A 62 -23.11 -26.82 -52.60
CA LYS A 62 -22.65 -26.28 -53.88
C LYS A 62 -22.89 -27.38 -54.92
N SER A 63 -24.11 -27.47 -55.43
CA SER A 63 -24.40 -28.20 -56.66
C SER A 63 -25.74 -27.75 -57.24
N ASP A 64 -25.64 -26.99 -58.32
CA ASP A 64 -26.41 -27.18 -59.55
C ASP A 64 -27.89 -27.57 -59.40
N THR A 65 -28.77 -26.56 -59.47
CA THR A 65 -30.16 -26.80 -59.85
C THR A 65 -30.25 -27.04 -61.36
N PRO A 66 -30.68 -28.22 -61.83
CA PRO A 66 -30.94 -28.45 -63.24
C PRO A 66 -32.25 -27.75 -63.63
N ARG A 67 -32.22 -27.09 -64.78
CA ARG A 67 -33.36 -26.43 -65.42
C ARG A 67 -34.33 -27.50 -65.95
N SER A 68 -35.22 -27.99 -65.10
CA SER A 68 -36.28 -28.92 -65.49
C SER A 68 -37.49 -28.18 -66.08
N ARG A 69 -37.80 -28.51 -67.33
CA ARG A 69 -38.99 -28.06 -68.08
C ARG A 69 -40.24 -28.85 -67.66
N GLY A 70 -41.11 -28.23 -66.88
CA GLY A 70 -42.58 -28.42 -66.81
C GLY A 70 -43.14 -29.80 -66.43
N PRO A 71 -44.48 -29.95 -66.27
CA PRO A 71 -45.56 -28.97 -66.41
C PRO A 71 -46.53 -28.91 -65.19
N VAL A 72 -47.62 -28.17 -65.38
CA VAL A 72 -48.88 -28.12 -64.60
C VAL A 72 -48.93 -27.09 -63.46
N ALA A 73 -49.32 -25.89 -63.87
CA ALA A 73 -49.82 -24.83 -63.00
C ALA A 73 -51.10 -25.28 -62.28
N ALA A 74 -50.96 -25.75 -61.05
CA ALA A 74 -51.98 -25.47 -60.05
C ALA A 74 -51.94 -23.95 -59.82
N LYS A 75 -53.11 -23.28 -59.87
CA LYS A 75 -53.26 -21.85 -59.58
C LYS A 75 -52.72 -21.57 -58.17
N LEU A 76 -51.44 -21.25 -58.09
CA LEU A 76 -50.81 -20.70 -56.90
C LEU A 76 -51.45 -19.34 -56.63
N PRO A 77 -51.76 -19.02 -55.38
CA PRO A 77 -52.33 -17.73 -55.01
C PRO A 77 -51.40 -16.60 -55.48
N PRO A 78 -51.93 -15.42 -55.83
CA PRO A 78 -51.16 -14.33 -56.42
C PRO A 78 -49.93 -14.01 -55.56
N MET A 79 -48.75 -13.91 -56.20
CA MET A 79 -47.46 -13.50 -55.59
C MET A 79 -47.54 -12.23 -54.71
N ALA A 80 -48.59 -11.43 -54.86
CA ALA A 80 -48.90 -10.29 -54.01
C ALA A 80 -48.99 -10.65 -52.52
N TYR A 81 -49.52 -11.83 -52.17
CA TYR A 81 -49.68 -12.23 -50.77
C TYR A 81 -48.34 -12.47 -50.05
N PHE A 82 -47.31 -12.93 -50.78
CA PHE A 82 -45.98 -13.14 -50.21
C PHE A 82 -45.23 -11.83 -50.00
N ASN A 83 -45.38 -10.87 -50.94
CA ASN A 83 -44.78 -9.55 -50.79
C ASN A 83 -45.38 -8.77 -49.60
N ASP A 84 -46.69 -8.85 -49.39
CA ASP A 84 -47.35 -8.22 -48.25
C ASP A 84 -46.86 -8.80 -46.90
N PHE A 85 -46.56 -10.10 -46.87
CA PHE A 85 -46.04 -10.80 -45.69
C PHE A 85 -44.59 -10.40 -45.39
N GLU A 86 -43.74 -10.31 -46.42
CA GLU A 86 -42.36 -9.84 -46.29
C GLU A 86 -42.31 -8.38 -45.81
N ASP A 87 -43.16 -7.50 -46.36
CA ASP A 87 -43.28 -6.12 -45.93
C ASP A 87 -43.84 -5.98 -44.50
N GLN A 88 -44.69 -6.91 -44.07
CA GLN A 88 -45.20 -6.96 -42.71
C GLN A 88 -44.11 -7.41 -41.73
N VAL A 89 -43.35 -8.46 -42.05
CA VAL A 89 -42.22 -8.93 -41.24
C VAL A 89 -41.15 -7.85 -41.12
N LYS A 90 -40.82 -7.17 -42.22
CA LYS A 90 -39.86 -6.06 -42.23
C LYS A 90 -40.31 -4.89 -41.35
N ARG A 91 -41.58 -4.49 -41.41
CA ARG A 91 -42.15 -3.45 -40.54
C ARG A 91 -42.14 -3.86 -39.07
N GLU A 92 -42.41 -5.12 -38.76
CA GLU A 92 -42.33 -5.63 -37.39
C GLU A 92 -40.89 -5.67 -36.86
N GLU A 93 -39.93 -6.04 -37.71
CA GLU A 93 -38.50 -6.04 -37.37
C GLU A 93 -37.99 -4.62 -37.13
N GLU A 94 -38.30 -3.67 -38.03
CA GLU A 94 -37.98 -2.25 -37.85
C GLU A 94 -38.62 -1.66 -36.59
N ALA A 95 -39.86 -2.05 -36.27
CA ALA A 95 -40.53 -1.63 -35.03
C ALA A 95 -39.85 -2.21 -33.78
N ARG A 96 -39.35 -3.46 -33.83
CA ARG A 96 -38.58 -4.08 -32.73
C ARG A 96 -37.23 -3.38 -32.54
N GLU A 97 -36.52 -3.11 -33.62
CA GLU A 97 -35.24 -2.39 -33.56
C GLU A 97 -35.41 -0.96 -33.03
N ALA A 98 -36.48 -0.27 -33.44
CA ALA A 98 -36.82 1.05 -32.91
C ALA A 98 -37.14 1.00 -31.40
N ALA A 99 -37.92 0.01 -30.96
CA ALA A 99 -38.23 -0.19 -29.54
C ALA A 99 -36.97 -0.53 -28.71
N GLU A 100 -36.06 -1.34 -29.25
CA GLU A 100 -34.80 -1.67 -28.60
C GLU A 100 -33.88 -0.45 -28.49
N ARG A 101 -33.80 0.39 -29.53
CA ARG A 101 -33.06 1.65 -29.49
C ARG A 101 -33.58 2.60 -28.41
N ILE A 102 -34.90 2.75 -28.30
CA ILE A 102 -35.51 3.60 -27.27
C ILE A 102 -35.17 3.06 -25.87
N ARG A 103 -35.24 1.74 -25.65
CA ARG A 103 -34.85 1.12 -24.38
C ARG A 103 -33.38 1.36 -24.04
N LYS A 104 -32.47 1.17 -25.02
CA LYS A 104 -31.03 1.43 -24.85
C LYS A 104 -30.75 2.90 -24.53
N GLU A 105 -31.45 3.82 -25.17
CA GLU A 105 -31.31 5.25 -24.91
C GLU A 105 -31.82 5.64 -23.51
N GLU A 106 -32.96 5.08 -23.08
CA GLU A 106 -33.49 5.30 -21.74
C GLU A 106 -32.56 4.71 -20.66
N GLU A 107 -32.00 3.53 -20.90
CA GLU A 107 -31.01 2.92 -20.00
C GLU A 107 -29.73 3.76 -19.92
N ALA A 108 -29.22 4.25 -21.06
CA ALA A 108 -28.07 5.15 -21.11
C ALA A 108 -28.33 6.45 -20.35
N ARG A 109 -29.54 7.02 -20.48
CA ARG A 109 -29.94 8.23 -19.74
C ARG A 109 -30.00 7.97 -18.23
N LYS A 110 -30.59 6.86 -17.80
CA LYS A 110 -30.62 6.46 -16.38
C LYS A 110 -29.22 6.20 -15.83
N ALA A 111 -28.33 5.57 -16.61
CA ALA A 111 -26.95 5.33 -16.22
C ALA A 111 -26.17 6.65 -16.06
N ALA A 112 -26.34 7.59 -16.99
CA ALA A 112 -25.72 8.91 -16.91
C ALA A 112 -26.20 9.71 -15.70
N GLU A 113 -27.49 9.63 -15.35
CA GLU A 113 -28.04 10.27 -14.16
C GLU A 113 -27.45 9.69 -12.86
N ARG A 114 -27.36 8.37 -12.75
CA ARG A 114 -26.73 7.71 -11.59
C ARG A 114 -25.27 8.11 -11.43
N ALA A 115 -24.52 8.19 -12.54
CA ALA A 115 -23.13 8.62 -12.52
C ALA A 115 -22.98 10.06 -12.00
N ARG A 116 -23.89 10.99 -12.41
CA ARG A 116 -23.90 12.37 -11.88
C ARG A 116 -24.25 12.43 -10.40
N GLN A 117 -25.21 11.62 -9.95
CA GLN A 117 -25.57 11.55 -8.52
C GLN A 117 -24.41 11.01 -7.67
N GLU A 118 -23.72 9.98 -8.14
CA GLU A 118 -22.55 9.41 -7.46
C GLU A 118 -21.39 10.42 -7.40
N GLU A 119 -21.13 11.15 -8.48
CA GLU A 119 -20.11 12.20 -8.49
C GLU A 119 -20.45 13.34 -7.50
N CYS A 120 -21.72 13.77 -7.47
CA CYS A 120 -22.19 14.78 -6.52
C CYS A 120 -22.02 14.31 -5.06
N ARG A 121 -22.40 13.04 -4.77
CA ARG A 121 -22.22 12.43 -3.46
C ARG A 121 -20.74 12.37 -3.06
N ARG A 122 -19.86 11.99 -3.99
CA ARG A 122 -18.41 11.92 -3.75
C ARG A 122 -17.82 13.30 -3.44
N LYS A 123 -18.22 14.33 -4.19
CA LYS A 123 -17.82 15.72 -3.92
C LYS A 123 -18.32 16.22 -2.57
N ALA A 124 -19.56 15.89 -2.19
CA ALA A 124 -20.11 16.24 -0.89
C ALA A 124 -19.36 15.56 0.26
N GLU A 125 -19.02 14.27 0.12
CA GLU A 125 -18.23 13.54 1.12
C GLU A 125 -16.81 14.12 1.26
N GLU A 126 -16.15 14.43 0.14
CA GLU A 126 -14.83 15.07 0.15
C GLU A 126 -14.87 16.44 0.82
N ALA A 127 -15.90 17.25 0.56
CA ALA A 127 -16.08 18.54 1.21
C ALA A 127 -16.28 18.39 2.73
N ARG A 128 -17.06 17.40 3.18
CA ARG A 128 -17.24 17.11 4.62
C ARG A 128 -15.92 16.69 5.26
N ARG A 129 -15.15 15.81 4.61
CA ARG A 129 -13.84 15.38 5.11
C ARG A 129 -12.84 16.53 5.23
N LYS A 130 -12.80 17.43 4.25
CA LYS A 130 -11.96 18.65 4.31
C LYS A 130 -12.38 19.58 5.45
N ALA A 131 -13.69 19.77 5.64
CA ALA A 131 -14.21 20.60 6.74
C ALA A 131 -13.87 20.00 8.12
N GLU A 132 -13.97 18.68 8.28
CA GLU A 132 -13.58 17.99 9.51
C GLU A 132 -12.06 18.10 9.77
N GLU A 133 -11.23 17.90 8.75
CA GLU A 133 -9.79 18.07 8.87
C GLU A 133 -9.41 19.50 9.27
N GLN A 134 -10.09 20.50 8.70
CA GLN A 134 -9.87 21.90 9.04
C GLN A 134 -10.26 22.19 10.50
N ARG A 135 -11.39 21.66 10.98
CA ARG A 135 -11.80 21.76 12.40
C ARG A 135 -10.76 21.14 13.33
N LYS A 136 -10.28 19.94 13.00
CA LYS A 136 -9.26 19.25 13.80
C LYS A 136 -7.94 20.04 13.85
N ARG A 137 -7.51 20.62 12.72
CA ARG A 137 -6.32 21.49 12.67
C ARG A 137 -6.50 22.74 13.53
N GLN A 138 -7.69 23.35 13.56
CA GLN A 138 -7.97 24.51 14.41
C GLN A 138 -7.96 24.14 15.89
N GLU A 139 -8.55 23.00 16.26
CA GLU A 139 -8.54 22.49 17.63
C GLU A 139 -7.11 22.18 18.11
N ASP A 140 -6.29 21.55 17.25
CA ASP A 140 -4.89 21.27 17.57
C ASP A 140 -4.07 22.57 17.71
N GLN A 141 -4.33 23.59 16.89
CA GLN A 141 -3.70 24.90 17.07
C GLN A 141 -4.11 25.56 18.39
N GLN A 142 -5.38 25.48 18.78
CA GLN A 142 -5.84 25.98 20.08
C GLN A 142 -5.15 25.24 21.23
N ARG A 143 -5.10 23.89 21.19
CA ARG A 143 -4.39 23.08 22.18
C ARG A 143 -2.90 23.43 22.28
N GLN A 144 -2.25 23.69 21.15
CA GLN A 144 -0.84 24.11 21.16
C GLN A 144 -0.66 25.50 21.81
N ARG A 145 -1.55 26.45 21.54
CA ARG A 145 -1.52 27.78 22.17
C ARG A 145 -1.74 27.68 23.68
N GLU A 146 -2.72 26.88 24.11
CA GLU A 146 -2.99 26.65 25.53
C GLU A 146 -1.82 25.95 26.24
N SER A 147 -1.21 24.95 25.60
CA SER A 147 -0.02 24.26 26.12
C SER A 147 1.17 25.20 26.28
N LYS A 148 1.41 26.10 25.30
CA LYS A 148 2.45 27.13 25.39
C LYS A 148 2.21 28.07 26.55
N PHE A 149 0.98 28.58 26.70
CA PHE A 149 0.60 29.45 27.80
C PHE A 149 0.82 28.79 29.16
N ARG A 150 0.40 27.53 29.31
CA ARG A 150 0.58 26.75 30.55
C ARG A 150 2.05 26.48 30.88
N ASN A 151 2.87 26.23 29.87
CA ASN A 151 4.31 26.05 30.06
C ASN A 151 5.00 27.36 30.44
N GLU A 152 4.61 28.49 29.83
CA GLU A 152 5.14 29.80 30.17
C GLU A 152 4.79 30.18 31.62
N GLN A 153 3.57 29.90 32.07
CA GLN A 153 3.16 30.10 33.46
C GLN A 153 4.01 29.28 34.44
N ARG A 154 4.20 27.97 34.15
CA ARG A 154 5.08 27.10 34.95
C ARG A 154 6.53 27.57 34.97
N GLN A 155 7.01 28.14 33.86
CA GLN A 155 8.37 28.69 33.80
C GLN A 155 8.50 29.93 34.69
N ARG A 156 7.53 30.85 34.65
CA ARG A 156 7.49 32.04 35.51
C ARG A 156 7.46 31.67 36.99
N GLU A 157 6.68 30.67 37.38
CA GLU A 157 6.65 30.14 38.76
C GLU A 157 8.01 29.58 39.19
N ARG A 158 8.68 28.81 38.33
CA ARG A 158 10.04 28.28 38.61
C ARG A 158 11.08 29.39 38.74
N GLU A 159 10.98 30.44 37.95
CA GLU A 159 11.88 31.59 38.02
C GLU A 159 11.67 32.40 39.31
N GLN A 160 10.42 32.56 39.76
CA GLN A 160 10.12 33.17 41.06
C GLN A 160 10.67 32.33 42.22
N GLN A 161 10.49 31.00 42.21
CA GLN A 161 11.07 30.11 43.21
C GLN A 161 12.61 30.11 43.21
N LYS A 162 13.25 30.26 42.03
CA LYS A 162 14.71 30.38 41.96
C LYS A 162 15.22 31.71 42.54
N LYS A 163 14.45 32.79 42.43
CA LYS A 163 14.81 34.09 43.04
C LYS A 163 14.73 34.05 44.57
N SER A 164 13.82 33.26 45.16
CA SER A 164 13.73 33.12 46.63
C SER A 164 14.79 32.19 47.25
N HIS A 165 15.38 31.27 46.48
CA HIS A 165 16.40 30.33 46.97
C HIS A 165 17.86 30.73 46.71
N ARG A 166 18.14 31.95 46.23
CA ARG A 166 19.51 32.40 45.95
C ARG A 166 20.22 32.92 47.21
N SER A 167 20.40 32.05 48.20
CA SER A 167 21.19 32.29 49.41
C SER A 167 22.11 31.11 49.73
N THR A 168 22.76 30.52 48.73
CA THR A 168 23.82 29.52 48.98
C THR A 168 24.91 29.63 47.91
N PRO A 169 26.18 29.81 48.31
CA PRO A 169 27.29 29.90 47.37
C PRO A 169 27.72 28.50 46.92
N PRO A 170 27.80 28.19 45.61
CA PRO A 170 28.37 26.93 45.16
C PRO A 170 29.84 27.17 44.82
N ASN A 171 30.71 27.00 45.81
CA ASN A 171 32.15 26.87 45.58
C ASN A 171 32.57 25.45 45.97
N THR A 172 32.17 24.49 45.14
CA THR A 172 32.65 23.10 45.24
C THR A 172 33.60 22.88 44.06
N PRO A 173 34.91 22.72 44.29
CA PRO A 173 35.86 22.51 43.20
C PRO A 173 35.53 21.20 42.48
N LEU A 174 35.26 21.31 41.18
CA LEU A 174 35.04 20.19 40.28
C LEU A 174 36.30 19.32 40.26
N ARG A 175 36.21 18.14 40.87
CA ARG A 175 37.25 17.11 40.81
C ARG A 175 37.46 16.72 39.34
N PRO A 176 38.69 16.81 38.79
CA PRO A 176 38.96 16.38 37.42
C PRO A 176 38.69 14.88 37.31
N THR A 177 37.57 14.50 36.69
CA THR A 177 37.34 13.12 36.27
C THR A 177 38.38 12.75 35.21
N PRO A 178 39.07 11.60 35.33
CA PRO A 178 40.04 11.17 34.34
C PRO A 178 39.39 11.09 32.95
N PRO A 179 40.08 11.51 31.88
CA PRO A 179 39.55 11.46 30.52
C PRO A 179 39.23 10.00 30.18
N ALA A 180 38.01 9.73 29.71
CA ALA A 180 37.66 8.38 29.29
C ALA A 180 38.57 7.95 28.12
N PRO A 181 38.90 6.66 28.01
CA PRO A 181 39.78 6.16 26.97
C PRO A 181 39.23 6.51 25.59
N ALA A 182 40.08 7.08 24.73
CA ALA A 182 39.72 7.42 23.36
C ALA A 182 39.47 6.14 22.55
N VAL A 183 38.39 6.13 21.77
CA VAL A 183 38.08 5.02 20.85
C VAL A 183 39.17 4.93 19.78
N THR A 184 39.81 3.77 19.67
CA THR A 184 40.89 3.53 18.71
C THR A 184 40.34 3.17 17.32
N MET A 185 41.14 3.38 16.27
CA MET A 185 40.76 3.00 14.90
C MET A 185 40.53 1.49 14.73
N SER A 186 41.28 0.65 15.46
CA SER A 186 41.09 -0.82 15.43
C SER A 186 39.70 -1.21 15.93
N GLN A 187 39.29 -0.66 17.07
CA GLN A 187 37.96 -0.90 17.65
C GLN A 187 36.83 -0.49 16.70
N ILE A 188 37.00 0.60 15.96
CA ILE A 188 36.00 1.03 14.96
C ILE A 188 35.91 0.03 13.81
N LYS A 189 37.04 -0.46 13.30
CA LYS A 189 37.07 -1.45 12.22
C LYS A 189 36.48 -2.80 12.66
N GLU A 190 36.89 -3.29 13.83
CA GLU A 190 36.38 -4.52 14.43
C GLU A 190 34.87 -4.43 14.68
N TRP A 191 34.39 -3.30 15.24
CA TRP A 191 32.97 -3.05 15.40
C TRP A 191 32.23 -3.08 14.06
N TYR A 192 32.79 -2.46 13.01
CA TYR A 192 32.13 -2.41 11.72
C TYR A 192 32.01 -3.80 11.08
N ILE A 193 33.07 -4.62 11.14
CA ILE A 193 33.05 -6.01 10.67
C ILE A 193 31.99 -6.81 11.44
N PHE A 194 31.93 -6.65 12.76
CA PHE A 194 30.90 -7.28 13.59
C PHE A 194 29.48 -6.82 13.22
N ALA A 195 29.31 -5.51 12.97
CA ALA A 195 28.04 -4.94 12.55
C ALA A 195 27.59 -5.47 11.19
N GLU A 196 28.50 -5.68 10.25
CA GLU A 196 28.20 -6.27 8.95
C GLU A 196 27.76 -7.73 9.09
N ALA A 197 28.46 -8.53 9.90
CA ALA A 197 28.06 -9.90 10.21
C ALA A 197 26.64 -9.96 10.82
N CYS A 198 26.34 -9.06 11.76
CA CYS A 198 25.01 -8.94 12.37
C CYS A 198 23.94 -8.54 11.36
N ASN A 199 24.25 -7.60 10.45
CA ASN A 199 23.34 -7.18 9.40
C ASN A 199 23.03 -8.29 8.39
N ASN A 200 23.96 -9.22 8.18
CA ASN A 200 23.74 -10.38 7.31
C ASN A 200 22.95 -11.49 8.01
N ALA A 201 23.08 -11.63 9.33
CA ALA A 201 22.49 -12.71 10.12
C ALA A 201 21.40 -12.25 11.13
N ARG A 202 20.58 -11.25 10.79
CA ARG A 202 19.66 -10.55 11.72
C ARG A 202 18.77 -11.46 12.57
N GLU A 203 18.32 -12.58 12.02
CA GLU A 203 17.44 -13.55 12.71
C GLU A 203 18.14 -14.26 13.87
N LYS A 204 19.48 -14.35 13.83
CA LYS A 204 20.30 -15.04 14.83
C LYS A 204 21.02 -14.07 15.78
N VAL A 205 20.87 -12.75 15.58
CA VAL A 205 21.59 -11.75 16.37
C VAL A 205 21.02 -11.71 17.79
N GLN A 206 21.87 -12.06 18.76
CA GLN A 206 21.55 -11.95 20.18
C GLN A 206 21.88 -10.57 20.77
N THR A 207 22.86 -9.87 20.20
CA THR A 207 23.37 -8.61 20.71
C THR A 207 23.48 -7.61 19.58
N PHE A 208 22.85 -6.45 19.75
CA PHE A 208 22.94 -5.38 18.75
C PHE A 208 24.38 -4.85 18.66
N PRO A 209 24.93 -4.64 17.46
CA PRO A 209 26.27 -4.10 17.27
C PRO A 209 26.31 -2.60 17.59
N VAL A 210 26.33 -2.24 18.87
CA VAL A 210 26.38 -0.85 19.32
C VAL A 210 27.75 -0.24 18.99
N PRO A 211 27.81 0.94 18.36
CA PRO A 211 29.07 1.62 18.07
C PRO A 211 29.86 1.92 19.34
N PRO A 212 31.20 1.87 19.29
CA PRO A 212 32.04 2.15 20.45
C PRO A 212 31.78 3.57 20.97
N GLY A 213 31.46 3.67 22.26
CA GLY A 213 31.23 4.94 22.93
C GLY A 213 32.54 5.62 23.28
N GLY A 214 32.71 6.88 22.87
CA GLY A 214 33.82 7.75 23.31
C GLY A 214 33.31 9.06 23.90
N CYS A 215 34.18 9.84 24.52
CA CYS A 215 33.82 11.21 24.90
C CYS A 215 33.69 12.07 23.64
N CYS A 216 32.48 12.55 23.39
CA CYS A 216 32.24 13.67 22.49
C CYS A 216 32.54 14.95 23.29
N GLY A 217 33.45 15.80 22.80
CA GLY A 217 33.80 17.07 23.48
C GLY A 217 32.66 18.10 23.51
N THR A 218 31.54 17.82 22.84
CA THR A 218 30.37 18.71 22.76
C THR A 218 29.46 18.51 23.98
N LEU A 219 29.23 19.59 24.74
CA LEU A 219 28.38 19.60 25.94
C LEU A 219 26.94 19.10 25.68
N THR A 220 26.42 19.26 24.46
CA THR A 220 25.10 18.79 24.05
C THR A 220 24.99 17.27 23.97
N CYS A 221 26.09 16.57 23.66
CA CYS A 221 26.10 15.11 23.68
C CYS A 221 25.92 14.57 25.10
N VAL A 222 26.61 15.21 26.05
CA VAL A 222 26.67 14.76 27.46
C VAL A 222 25.31 14.93 28.13
N SER A 223 24.63 16.06 27.91
CA SER A 223 23.31 16.31 28.50
C SER A 223 22.24 15.35 28.01
N GLN A 224 22.29 15.00 26.71
CA GLN A 224 21.36 14.06 26.08
C GLN A 224 21.76 12.59 26.26
N ALA A 225 22.83 12.26 26.98
CA ALA A 225 23.31 10.87 27.08
C ALA A 225 22.33 9.94 27.83
N LYS A 226 21.49 10.48 28.71
CA LYS A 226 20.54 9.70 29.53
C LYS A 226 19.31 9.22 28.77
N ASP A 227 18.90 9.95 27.73
CA ASP A 227 17.64 9.70 27.01
C ASP A 227 17.83 8.89 25.72
N ARG A 228 19.08 8.61 25.33
CA ARG A 228 19.41 7.88 24.09
C ARG A 228 19.37 6.38 24.31
N ALA A 229 18.94 5.66 23.28
CA ALA A 229 19.06 4.22 23.23
C ALA A 229 20.52 3.79 23.06
N ASN A 230 21.29 4.45 22.17
CA ASN A 230 22.71 4.16 21.99
C ASN A 230 23.56 4.87 23.04
N LYS A 231 24.54 4.14 23.57
CA LYS A 231 25.58 4.70 24.46
C LYS A 231 26.49 5.69 23.70
N ALA A 232 26.67 5.51 22.40
CA ALA A 232 27.42 6.42 21.57
C ALA A 232 26.55 7.61 21.13
N CYS A 233 27.05 8.83 21.33
CA CYS A 233 26.40 10.01 20.79
C CYS A 233 26.46 10.06 19.26
N GLU A 234 25.63 10.92 18.67
CA GLU A 234 25.61 11.17 17.22
C GLU A 234 27.00 11.50 16.65
N CYS A 235 27.77 12.36 17.30
CA CYS A 235 29.10 12.73 16.82
C CYS A 235 30.04 11.51 16.72
N ASN A 236 29.96 10.59 17.69
CA ASN A 236 30.75 9.35 17.67
C ASN A 236 30.27 8.40 16.60
N ILE A 237 28.96 8.26 16.40
CA ILE A 237 28.40 7.44 15.32
C ILE A 237 28.94 7.97 13.99
N ARG A 238 28.80 9.27 13.71
CA ARG A 238 29.37 9.91 12.49
C ARG A 238 30.87 9.70 12.34
N LYS A 239 31.62 9.74 13.45
CA LYS A 239 33.07 9.49 13.47
C LYS A 239 33.39 8.03 13.14
N CYS A 240 32.65 7.09 13.70
CA CYS A 240 32.83 5.65 13.43
C CYS A 240 32.62 5.34 11.94
N PHE A 241 31.52 5.84 11.34
CA PHE A 241 31.22 5.61 9.92
C PHE A 241 32.23 6.28 8.98
N ARG A 242 32.70 7.51 9.30
CA ARG A 242 33.77 8.17 8.53
C ARG A 242 35.09 7.40 8.61
N ASN A 243 35.48 6.99 9.81
CA ASN A 243 36.73 6.29 10.06
C ASN A 243 36.74 4.85 9.56
N ALA A 244 35.57 4.23 9.40
CA ALA A 244 35.40 2.94 8.75
C ALA A 244 35.63 2.99 7.23
N GLY A 245 35.73 4.18 6.61
CA GLY A 245 36.02 4.33 5.18
C GLY A 245 34.82 4.05 4.28
N ILE A 246 33.60 4.32 4.76
CA ILE A 246 32.37 4.02 4.03
C ILE A 246 32.15 5.06 2.94
N ALA A 247 32.20 4.62 1.68
CA ALA A 247 32.01 5.50 0.52
C ALA A 247 30.54 5.86 0.26
N ASN A 248 29.58 5.03 0.67
CA ASN A 248 28.17 5.21 0.33
C ASN A 248 27.25 5.07 1.55
N TYR A 249 27.00 6.20 2.22
CA TYR A 249 26.14 6.27 3.39
C TYR A 249 24.69 5.86 3.09
N LYS A 250 24.18 6.07 1.87
CA LYS A 250 22.81 5.65 1.50
C LYS A 250 22.65 4.12 1.55
N LYS A 251 23.65 3.38 1.07
CA LYS A 251 23.63 1.90 1.13
C LYS A 251 23.68 1.42 2.59
N GLU A 252 24.52 2.03 3.41
CA GLU A 252 24.58 1.71 4.84
C GLU A 252 23.30 2.08 5.57
N MET A 253 22.73 3.24 5.31
CA MET A 253 21.46 3.70 5.87
C MET A 253 20.36 2.64 5.66
N LEU A 254 20.28 2.04 4.47
CA LEU A 254 19.31 0.95 4.20
C LEU A 254 19.58 -0.32 5.03
N LYS A 255 20.84 -0.63 5.36
CA LYS A 255 21.19 -1.76 6.26
C LYS A 255 20.69 -1.51 7.69
N TRP A 256 20.72 -0.26 8.15
CA TRP A 256 20.30 0.19 9.49
C TRP A 256 18.83 0.60 9.58
N HIS A 257 18.01 0.39 8.54
CA HIS A 257 16.60 0.73 8.59
C HIS A 257 15.86 -0.08 9.67
N PRO A 258 15.06 0.54 10.55
CA PRO A 258 14.43 -0.14 11.69
C PRO A 258 13.55 -1.33 11.26
N ASP A 259 12.90 -1.23 10.10
CA ASP A 259 12.10 -2.33 9.55
C ASP A 259 12.92 -3.60 9.27
N LYS A 260 14.21 -3.50 8.91
CA LYS A 260 15.07 -4.67 8.71
C LYS A 260 15.36 -5.41 10.01
N TRP A 261 15.32 -4.69 11.14
CA TRP A 261 15.54 -5.23 12.47
C TRP A 261 14.25 -5.77 13.12
N SER A 262 13.09 -5.68 12.44
CA SER A 262 11.85 -6.35 12.87
C SER A 262 11.95 -7.88 12.89
N ARG A 263 12.86 -8.46 12.07
CA ARG A 263 13.10 -9.90 11.98
C ARG A 263 13.95 -10.46 13.14
N SER A 264 14.45 -9.60 14.03
CA SER A 264 15.21 -10.02 15.20
C SER A 264 14.29 -10.72 16.23
N PRO A 265 14.86 -11.46 17.20
CA PRO A 265 14.09 -12.13 18.25
C PRO A 265 13.11 -11.18 18.94
N GLU A 266 11.88 -11.65 19.17
CA GLU A 266 10.74 -10.82 19.61
C GLU A 266 11.02 -10.04 20.90
N THR A 267 11.71 -10.65 21.86
CA THR A 267 12.07 -10.04 23.14
C THR A 267 12.99 -8.83 23.03
N LYS A 268 13.77 -8.72 21.95
CA LYS A 268 14.74 -7.64 21.71
C LYS A 268 14.38 -6.78 20.49
N ARG A 269 13.26 -7.08 19.83
CA ARG A 269 12.86 -6.41 18.58
C ARG A 269 12.73 -4.91 18.77
N GLU A 270 12.00 -4.47 19.79
CA GLU A 270 11.78 -3.04 20.03
C GLU A 270 13.07 -2.30 20.41
N SER A 271 13.93 -2.91 21.23
CA SER A 271 15.20 -2.29 21.63
C SER A 271 16.14 -2.17 20.44
N PHE A 272 16.25 -3.21 19.60
CA PHE A 272 17.06 -3.17 18.38
C PHE A 272 16.54 -2.16 17.36
N GLN A 273 15.22 -2.05 17.22
CA GLN A 273 14.62 -1.04 16.35
C GLN A 273 14.91 0.39 16.83
N LYS A 274 14.87 0.65 18.14
CA LYS A 274 15.24 1.96 18.71
C LYS A 274 16.71 2.30 18.45
N LEU A 275 17.62 1.34 18.70
CA LEU A 275 19.06 1.50 18.45
C LEU A 275 19.37 1.74 16.96
N ALA A 276 18.76 0.93 16.08
CA ALA A 276 18.91 1.05 14.63
C ALA A 276 18.36 2.38 14.11
N ARG A 277 17.22 2.83 14.64
CA ARG A 277 16.60 4.11 14.27
C ARG A 277 17.54 5.30 14.54
N GLU A 278 18.21 5.31 15.68
CA GLU A 278 19.17 6.38 15.97
C GLU A 278 20.33 6.40 14.97
N ILE A 279 20.94 5.23 14.68
CA ILE A 279 22.01 5.13 13.67
C ILE A 279 21.49 5.55 12.29
N PHE A 280 20.27 5.15 11.93
CA PHE A 280 19.63 5.53 10.67
C PHE A 280 19.46 7.05 10.52
N ILE A 281 18.98 7.73 11.56
CA ILE A 281 18.81 9.20 11.55
C ILE A 281 20.18 9.87 11.38
N VAL A 282 21.19 9.42 12.11
CA VAL A 282 22.54 9.98 12.02
C VAL A 282 23.12 9.81 10.60
N LEU A 283 22.93 8.64 9.98
CA LEU A 283 23.39 8.37 8.62
C LEU A 283 22.60 9.13 7.55
N LYS A 284 21.33 9.46 7.83
CA LYS A 284 20.50 10.27 6.92
C LYS A 284 20.99 11.71 6.84
N ASP A 285 21.55 12.21 7.95
CA ASP A 285 22.05 13.58 8.07
C ASP A 285 23.55 13.71 7.73
N MET A 286 24.19 12.64 7.25
CA MET A 286 25.58 12.60 6.76
C MET A 286 25.64 12.66 5.23
#